data_AF-D6PLD2-F1
#
_entry.id   AF-D6PLD2-F1
#
_cell.length_a   1.000
_cell.length_b   1.000
_cell.length_c   1.000
_cell.angle_alpha   90.00
_cell.angle_beta   90.00
_cell.angle_gamma   90.00
#
_symmetry.space_group_name_H-M   'P 1'
#
loop_
_entity.id
_entity.type
_entity.pdbx_description
1 polymer ?
#
loop_
_entity_poly.entity_id
_entity_poly.type
_entity_poly.pdbx_seq_one_letter_code
_entity_poly.pdbx_strand_id
1 'polypeptide(L)'
;MRCLTLAEELRNAGAEVQFVTRAHEGNLKGLIEAKGFALCVLPAGQQTGSSIDASSPNESWLGDTQEQDAEDVIDCLKGSKPDWLITDHYALDETWEKLVRPYVKNIMVIDDLADRRHDCELLLDQNYTRGDLDRYADLVPPSCTKLLGPGYALLRREFAEARRDYKPKDGTVKRLFVFSAVPIPII
;
A
#
# COMPACT_ATOMS: atom_id res chain seq x y z
N MET A 1 1.59 3.47 7.05
CA MET A 1 1.18 2.81 8.33
C MET A 1 0.51 1.45 8.12
N ARG A 2 -0.51 1.31 7.24
CA ARG A 2 -1.18 0.00 6.99
C ARG A 2 -0.20 -1.12 6.56
N CYS A 3 0.75 -0.80 5.68
CA CYS A 3 1.82 -1.73 5.30
C CYS A 3 2.69 -2.20 6.48
N LEU A 4 2.98 -1.33 7.46
CA LEU A 4 3.74 -1.73 8.66
C LEU A 4 2.94 -2.70 9.53
N THR A 5 1.63 -2.46 9.68
CA THR A 5 0.75 -3.40 10.39
C THR A 5 0.78 -4.78 9.72
N LEU A 6 0.60 -4.82 8.39
CA LEU A 6 0.61 -6.06 7.64
C LEU A 6 1.97 -6.77 7.74
N ALA A 7 3.07 -6.04 7.59
CA ALA A 7 4.42 -6.58 7.72
C ALA A 7 4.70 -7.19 9.10
N GLU A 8 4.20 -6.57 10.17
CA GLU A 8 4.33 -7.12 11.52
C GLU A 8 3.57 -8.44 11.69
N GLU A 9 2.33 -8.50 11.20
CA GLU A 9 1.53 -9.73 11.27
C GLU A 9 2.11 -10.85 10.38
N LEU A 10 2.61 -10.52 9.19
CA LEU A 10 3.31 -11.47 8.31
C LEU A 10 4.59 -12.02 8.96
N ARG A 11 5.41 -11.14 9.57
CA ARG A 11 6.61 -11.55 10.30
C ARG A 11 6.28 -12.43 11.50
N ASN A 12 5.21 -12.11 12.24
CA ASN A 12 4.74 -12.95 13.35
C ASN A 12 4.24 -14.33 12.88
N ALA A 13 3.73 -14.41 11.65
CA ALA A 13 3.36 -15.67 11.00
C ALA A 13 4.57 -16.43 10.40
N GLY A 14 5.79 -15.90 10.53
CA GLY A 14 7.03 -16.54 10.09
C GLY A 14 7.51 -16.14 8.70
N ALA A 15 6.90 -15.13 8.08
CA ALA A 15 7.37 -14.60 6.80
C ALA A 15 8.62 -13.73 6.97
N GLU A 16 9.52 -13.79 6.00
CA GLU A 16 10.57 -12.79 5.82
C GLU A 16 9.98 -11.59 5.07
N VAL A 17 10.21 -10.37 5.60
CA VAL A 17 9.63 -9.15 5.04
C VAL A 17 10.72 -8.11 4.80
N GLN A 18 10.77 -7.63 3.56
CA GLN A 18 11.59 -6.51 3.12
C GLN A 18 10.68 -5.41 2.58
N PHE A 19 10.99 -4.17 2.93
CA PHE A 19 10.37 -2.99 2.36
C PHE A 19 11.19 -2.46 1.20
N VAL A 20 10.51 -1.90 0.20
CA VAL A 20 11.11 -1.10 -0.87
C VAL A 20 10.44 0.27 -0.84
N THR A 21 11.22 1.34 -0.70
CA THR A 21 10.66 2.70 -0.64
C THR A 21 11.55 3.68 -1.39
N ARG A 22 10.96 4.61 -2.14
CA ARG A 22 11.71 5.73 -2.72
C ARG A 22 12.19 6.71 -1.65
N ALA A 23 13.35 7.32 -1.88
CA ALA A 23 13.96 8.32 -1.01
C ALA A 23 13.24 9.68 -1.03
N HIS A 24 11.92 9.68 -0.81
CA HIS A 24 11.10 10.88 -0.65
C HIS A 24 11.30 11.55 0.71
N GLU A 25 11.15 12.87 0.75
CA GLU A 25 11.18 13.60 2.02
C GLU A 25 10.01 13.17 2.92
N GLY A 26 10.29 13.00 4.21
CA GLY A 26 9.28 12.57 5.18
C GLY A 26 8.80 11.12 5.01
N ASN A 27 9.48 10.31 4.20
CA ASN A 27 9.18 8.88 4.09
C ASN A 27 9.33 8.16 5.44
N LEU A 28 8.76 6.95 5.53
CA LEU A 28 8.73 6.18 6.78
C LEU A 28 9.99 5.31 6.99
N LYS A 29 11.11 5.58 6.30
CA LYS A 29 12.31 4.72 6.37
C LYS A 29 12.80 4.50 7.80
N GLY A 30 12.89 5.57 8.59
CA GLY A 30 13.38 5.49 9.96
C GLY A 30 12.46 4.66 10.87
N LEU A 31 11.15 4.67 10.60
CA LEU A 31 10.19 3.83 11.33
C LEU A 31 10.28 2.36 10.90
N ILE A 32 10.50 2.10 9.61
CA ILE A 32 10.70 0.74 9.06
C ILE A 32 11.97 0.12 9.67
N GLU A 33 13.08 0.85 9.64
CA GLU A 33 14.36 0.43 10.22
C GLU A 33 14.27 0.25 11.75
N ALA A 34 13.63 1.19 12.46
CA ALA A 34 13.43 1.07 13.90
C ALA A 34 12.57 -0.15 14.31
N LYS A 35 11.70 -0.62 13.40
CA LYS A 35 10.93 -1.87 13.58
C LYS A 35 11.71 -3.13 13.18
N GLY A 36 12.95 -2.98 12.71
CA GLY A 36 13.86 -4.06 12.38
C GLY A 36 13.52 -4.79 11.07
N PHE A 37 12.86 -4.12 10.13
CA PHE A 37 12.63 -4.68 8.79
C PHE A 37 13.80 -4.37 7.86
N ALA A 38 14.09 -5.31 6.95
CA ALA A 38 15.00 -5.04 5.84
C ALA A 38 14.39 -3.96 4.94
N LEU A 39 15.23 -3.07 4.41
CA LEU A 39 14.80 -1.94 3.60
C LEU A 39 15.73 -1.76 2.39
N CYS A 40 15.15 -1.77 1.19
CA CYS A 40 15.79 -1.25 -0.01
C CYS A 40 15.28 0.17 -0.29
N VAL A 41 16.19 1.12 -0.44
CA VAL A 41 15.83 2.51 -0.72
C VAL A 41 16.09 2.82 -2.19
N LEU A 42 15.03 3.14 -2.93
CA LEU A 42 15.15 3.54 -4.33
C LEU A 42 15.73 4.96 -4.43
N PRO A 43 16.46 5.29 -5.51
CA PRO A 43 16.97 6.64 -5.75
C PRO A 43 15.87 7.70 -5.64
N ALA A 44 16.21 8.90 -5.16
CA ALA A 44 15.27 10.01 -5.22
C ALA A 44 14.90 10.25 -6.68
N GLY A 45 13.60 10.35 -6.95
CA GLY A 45 13.10 10.54 -8.30
C GLY A 45 13.61 11.85 -8.91
N GLN A 46 13.93 11.84 -10.19
CA GLN A 46 14.21 13.08 -10.89
C GLN A 46 12.85 13.74 -11.10
N GLN A 47 12.53 14.80 -10.35
CA GLN A 47 11.30 15.56 -10.58
C GLN A 47 11.25 15.94 -12.07
N THR A 48 10.49 15.18 -12.87
CA THR A 48 10.26 15.50 -14.26
C THR A 48 9.43 16.77 -14.20
N GLY A 49 10.06 17.89 -14.60
CA GLY A 49 9.48 19.21 -14.46
C GLY A 49 8.05 19.19 -14.96
N SER A 50 7.12 19.56 -14.07
CA SER A 50 5.68 19.68 -14.25
C SER A 50 5.28 19.79 -15.72
N SER A 51 5.03 18.66 -16.38
CA SER A 51 4.21 18.70 -17.58
C SER A 51 2.83 19.11 -17.09
N ILE A 52 2.33 20.22 -17.61
CA ILE A 52 1.00 20.76 -17.32
C ILE A 52 -0.11 19.78 -17.78
N ASP A 53 0.28 18.64 -18.37
CA ASP A 53 -0.55 17.55 -18.87
C ASP A 53 -0.49 16.26 -18.01
N ALA A 54 -0.03 16.31 -16.75
CA ALA A 54 -0.22 15.17 -15.84
C ALA A 54 -1.73 14.98 -15.62
N SER A 55 -2.30 13.98 -16.28
CA SER A 55 -3.74 13.69 -16.31
C SER A 55 -4.27 13.17 -14.97
N SER A 56 -3.40 12.93 -13.99
CA SER A 56 -3.74 12.57 -12.62
C SER A 56 -2.77 13.20 -11.60
N PRO A 57 -3.27 13.78 -10.50
CA PRO A 57 -2.46 14.25 -9.36
C PRO A 57 -1.51 13.17 -8.80
N ASN A 58 -1.85 11.89 -9.00
CA ASN A 58 -1.16 10.76 -8.38
C ASN A 58 0.22 10.48 -9.00
N GLU A 59 0.43 10.79 -10.28
CA GLU A 59 1.72 10.56 -10.96
C GLU A 59 2.86 11.34 -10.29
N SER A 60 2.56 12.54 -9.79
CA SER A 60 3.51 13.36 -9.05
C SER A 60 4.00 12.71 -7.74
N TRP A 61 3.24 11.78 -7.18
CA TRP A 61 3.58 11.10 -5.91
C TRP A 61 4.59 9.96 -6.11
N LEU A 62 4.67 9.39 -7.31
CA LEU A 62 5.67 8.37 -7.59
C LEU A 62 7.08 8.96 -7.55
N GLY A 63 7.23 10.18 -8.08
CA GLY A 63 8.50 10.88 -8.22
C GLY A 63 9.31 10.50 -9.45
N ASP A 64 8.86 9.52 -10.22
CA ASP A 64 9.47 9.05 -11.46
C ASP A 64 8.38 8.41 -12.35
N THR A 65 8.75 7.84 -13.50
CA THR A 65 7.81 7.05 -14.30
C THR A 65 7.60 5.65 -13.70
N GLN A 66 6.49 5.00 -14.08
CA GLN A 66 6.23 3.61 -13.68
C GLN A 66 7.33 2.66 -14.18
N GLU A 67 7.89 2.91 -15.37
CA GLU A 67 8.97 2.11 -15.93
C GLU A 67 10.25 2.23 -15.11
N GLN A 68 10.66 3.45 -14.77
CA GLN A 68 11.87 3.67 -13.97
C GLN A 68 11.70 3.13 -12.55
N ASP A 69 10.51 3.30 -11.95
CA ASP A 69 10.21 2.72 -10.64
C ASP A 69 10.26 1.18 -10.66
N ALA A 70 9.69 0.55 -11.69
CA ALA A 70 9.77 -0.89 -11.86
C ALA A 70 11.22 -1.36 -12.02
N GLU A 71 12.05 -0.68 -12.80
CA GLU A 71 13.47 -0.99 -12.94
C GLU A 71 14.23 -0.89 -11.60
N ASP A 72 14.01 0.20 -10.86
CA ASP A 72 14.62 0.40 -9.54
C ASP A 72 14.21 -0.71 -8.54
N VAL A 73 12.94 -1.12 -8.58
CA VAL A 73 12.40 -2.21 -7.74
C VAL A 73 13.00 -3.55 -8.16
N ILE A 74 13.06 -3.84 -9.45
CA ILE A 74 13.68 -5.07 -9.99
C ILE A 74 15.15 -5.17 -9.54
N ASP A 75 15.85 -4.04 -9.52
CA ASP A 75 17.22 -3.96 -9.04
C ASP A 75 17.34 -4.30 -7.54
N CYS A 76 16.40 -3.86 -6.72
CA CYS A 76 16.30 -4.28 -5.32
C CYS A 76 16.01 -5.78 -5.14
N LEU A 77 15.34 -6.41 -6.11
CA LEU A 77 15.02 -7.84 -6.06
C LEU A 77 16.18 -8.74 -6.49
N LYS A 78 17.23 -8.19 -7.14
CA LYS A 78 18.38 -8.98 -7.64
C LYS A 78 18.96 -9.89 -6.55
N GLY A 79 18.99 -11.20 -6.83
CA GLY A 79 19.48 -12.22 -5.90
C GLY A 79 18.41 -12.87 -5.04
N SER A 80 17.15 -12.43 -5.15
CA SER A 80 15.99 -13.05 -4.50
C SER A 80 14.80 -13.12 -5.46
N LYS A 81 13.83 -13.98 -5.17
CA LYS A 81 12.53 -13.99 -5.86
C LYS A 81 11.42 -14.12 -4.83
N PRO A 82 10.81 -13.00 -4.40
CA PRO A 82 9.77 -13.01 -3.39
C PRO A 82 8.59 -13.88 -3.79
N ASP A 83 8.01 -14.58 -2.81
CA ASP A 83 6.74 -15.29 -2.99
C ASP A 83 5.57 -14.31 -3.21
N TRP A 84 5.66 -13.12 -2.61
CA TRP A 84 4.68 -12.06 -2.72
C TRP A 84 5.36 -10.70 -2.82
N LEU A 85 4.88 -9.87 -3.74
CA LEU A 85 5.14 -8.43 -3.78
C LEU A 85 3.84 -7.71 -3.44
N ILE A 86 3.87 -6.83 -2.44
CA ILE A 86 2.71 -6.08 -1.98
C ILE A 86 2.92 -4.61 -2.34
N THR A 87 2.03 -4.05 -3.15
CA THR A 87 2.06 -2.64 -3.55
C THR A 87 0.92 -1.85 -2.92
N ASP A 88 1.22 -0.65 -2.44
CA ASP A 88 0.31 0.28 -1.75
C ASP A 88 0.63 1.70 -2.21
N HIS A 89 0.41 1.95 -3.51
CA HIS A 89 0.79 3.21 -4.13
C HIS A 89 -0.22 3.65 -5.20
N TYR A 90 -0.71 4.88 -5.08
CA TYR A 90 -1.79 5.43 -5.92
C TYR A 90 -1.40 5.70 -7.38
N ALA A 91 -0.11 5.68 -7.69
CA ALA A 91 0.42 5.94 -9.03
C ALA A 91 0.74 4.66 -9.84
N LEU A 92 0.60 3.48 -9.23
CA LEU A 92 0.99 2.22 -9.85
C LEU A 92 -0.26 1.47 -10.35
N ASP A 93 -0.19 1.01 -11.60
CA ASP A 93 -1.26 0.26 -12.25
C ASP A 93 -0.74 -1.00 -12.96
N GLU A 94 -1.60 -1.65 -13.75
CA GLU A 94 -1.27 -2.85 -14.51
C GLU A 94 0.03 -2.75 -15.35
N THR A 95 0.43 -1.54 -15.75
CA THR A 95 1.65 -1.27 -16.51
C THR A 95 2.88 -1.61 -15.68
N TRP A 96 2.99 -1.05 -14.48
CA TRP A 96 4.08 -1.35 -13.54
C TRP A 96 4.06 -2.81 -13.11
N GLU A 97 2.87 -3.34 -12.83
CA GLU A 97 2.71 -4.72 -12.33
C GLU A 97 3.19 -5.76 -13.35
N LYS A 98 2.89 -5.55 -14.64
CA LYS A 98 3.40 -6.41 -15.72
C LYS A 98 4.92 -6.39 -15.85
N LEU A 99 5.56 -5.25 -15.57
CA LEU A 99 7.03 -5.13 -15.63
C LEU A 99 7.71 -5.91 -14.51
N VAL A 100 7.17 -5.87 -13.29
CA VAL A 100 7.75 -6.56 -12.13
C VAL A 100 7.36 -8.04 -12.04
N ARG A 101 6.24 -8.45 -12.65
CA ARG A 101 5.70 -9.81 -12.61
C ARG A 101 6.72 -10.94 -12.89
N PRO A 102 7.67 -10.85 -13.84
CA PRO A 102 8.66 -11.90 -14.06
C PRO A 102 9.57 -12.17 -12.85
N TYR A 103 9.73 -11.19 -11.96
CA TYR A 103 10.69 -11.19 -10.86
C TYR A 103 10.08 -11.61 -9.52
N VAL A 104 8.78 -11.84 -9.47
CA VAL A 104 8.04 -12.23 -8.25
C VAL A 104 7.14 -13.44 -8.55
N LYS A 105 6.62 -14.13 -7.52
CA LYS A 105 5.69 -15.25 -7.75
C LYS A 105 4.23 -14.79 -7.78
N ASN A 106 3.85 -13.90 -6.87
CA ASN A 106 2.50 -13.33 -6.78
C ASN A 106 2.58 -11.84 -6.45
N ILE A 107 1.56 -11.09 -6.84
CA ILE A 107 1.36 -9.67 -6.59
C ILE A 107 0.08 -9.49 -5.80
N MET A 108 0.18 -8.72 -4.72
CA MET A 108 -0.94 -8.20 -3.96
C MET A 108 -0.99 -6.68 -4.11
N VAL A 109 -2.18 -6.13 -4.38
CA VAL A 109 -2.41 -4.69 -4.52
C VAL A 109 -3.32 -4.23 -3.38
N ILE A 110 -2.95 -3.13 -2.73
CA ILE A 110 -3.83 -2.37 -1.85
C ILE A 110 -4.35 -1.18 -2.65
N ASP A 111 -5.64 -1.20 -3.00
CA ASP A 111 -6.30 -0.13 -3.74
C ASP A 111 -7.63 0.22 -3.07
N ASP A 112 -7.93 1.52 -3.00
CA ASP A 112 -9.21 2.02 -2.46
C ASP A 112 -9.94 2.97 -3.42
N LEU A 113 -9.36 3.24 -4.60
CA LEU A 113 -9.92 4.16 -5.57
C LEU A 113 -10.83 3.45 -6.59
N ALA A 114 -10.49 2.23 -6.98
CA ALA A 114 -11.17 1.48 -8.04
C ALA A 114 -11.27 2.27 -9.36
N ASP A 115 -10.20 2.98 -9.72
CA ASP A 115 -10.13 3.87 -10.89
C ASP A 115 -9.12 3.45 -11.96
N ARG A 116 -8.37 2.36 -11.71
CA ARG A 116 -7.34 1.82 -12.60
C ARG A 116 -7.37 0.30 -12.63
N ARG A 117 -6.79 -0.27 -13.68
CA ARG A 117 -6.64 -1.71 -13.83
C ARG A 117 -5.42 -2.21 -13.06
N HIS A 118 -5.51 -3.42 -12.55
CA HIS A 118 -4.44 -4.13 -11.87
C HIS A 118 -4.30 -5.55 -12.40
N ASP A 119 -3.08 -5.97 -12.68
CA ASP A 119 -2.64 -7.34 -12.96
C ASP A 119 -2.07 -7.97 -11.68
N CYS A 120 -2.93 -8.51 -10.81
CA CYS A 120 -2.55 -9.08 -9.52
C CYS A 120 -3.35 -10.35 -9.15
N GLU A 121 -2.80 -11.16 -8.24
CA GLU A 121 -3.47 -12.36 -7.70
C GLU A 121 -4.43 -12.02 -6.55
N LEU A 122 -4.15 -10.95 -5.81
CA LEU A 122 -4.89 -10.54 -4.63
C LEU A 122 -5.07 -9.01 -4.60
N LEU A 123 -6.31 -8.55 -4.52
CA LEU A 123 -6.62 -7.14 -4.31
C LEU A 123 -7.27 -6.93 -2.94
N LEU A 124 -6.77 -5.96 -2.17
CA LEU A 124 -7.30 -5.54 -0.88
C LEU A 124 -7.85 -4.12 -0.97
N ASP A 125 -9.16 -3.99 -0.78
CA ASP A 125 -9.84 -2.71 -0.53
C ASP A 125 -10.54 -2.82 0.84
N GLN A 126 -9.92 -2.25 1.87
CA GLN A 126 -10.42 -2.32 3.23
C GLN A 126 -11.55 -1.30 3.53
N ASN A 127 -11.86 -0.41 2.60
CA ASN A 127 -12.78 0.69 2.87
C ASN A 127 -14.24 0.23 2.88
N TYR A 128 -15.06 0.94 3.64
CA TYR A 128 -16.49 0.70 3.66
C TYR A 128 -17.12 1.32 2.40
N THR A 129 -17.46 0.48 1.43
CA THR A 129 -18.21 0.86 0.24
C THR A 129 -19.66 0.41 0.40
N ARG A 130 -20.63 1.32 0.20
CA ARG A 130 -22.05 0.95 0.26
C ARG A 130 -22.47 0.27 -1.04
N GLY A 131 -22.56 -1.05 -1.02
CA GLY A 131 -23.26 -1.82 -2.06
C GLY A 131 -22.52 -1.92 -3.40
N ASP A 132 -21.22 -1.61 -3.43
CA ASP A 132 -20.40 -1.62 -4.63
C ASP A 132 -19.41 -2.80 -4.59
N LEU A 133 -19.96 -4.02 -4.57
CA LEU A 133 -19.17 -5.27 -4.51
C LEU A 133 -18.47 -5.59 -5.84
N ASP A 134 -18.95 -4.99 -6.93
CA ASP A 134 -18.47 -5.22 -8.29
C ASP A 134 -17.53 -4.11 -8.80
N ARG A 135 -17.08 -3.20 -7.92
CA ARG A 135 -16.25 -2.04 -8.29
C ARG A 135 -14.94 -2.38 -9.00
N TYR A 136 -14.46 -3.61 -8.82
CA TYR A 136 -13.26 -4.12 -9.48
C TYR A 136 -13.56 -5.15 -10.59
N ALA A 137 -14.82 -5.38 -10.98
CA ALA A 137 -15.21 -6.47 -11.88
C ALA A 137 -14.41 -6.52 -13.19
N ASP A 138 -14.17 -5.36 -13.80
CA ASP A 138 -13.41 -5.22 -15.04
C ASP A 138 -12.01 -4.61 -14.83
N LEU A 139 -11.61 -4.38 -13.58
CA LEU A 139 -10.35 -3.76 -13.20
C LEU A 139 -9.27 -4.76 -12.78
N VAL A 140 -9.62 -6.03 -12.59
CA VAL A 140 -8.66 -7.10 -12.24
C VAL A 140 -8.88 -8.35 -13.10
N PRO A 141 -7.87 -9.23 -13.24
CA PRO A 141 -8.03 -10.53 -13.85
C PRO A 141 -9.20 -11.31 -13.23
N PRO A 142 -9.93 -12.12 -14.02
CA PRO A 142 -11.00 -12.97 -13.48
C PRO A 142 -10.56 -13.93 -12.37
N SER A 143 -9.26 -14.26 -12.32
CA SER A 143 -8.65 -15.11 -11.29
C SER A 143 -8.25 -14.35 -10.01
N CYS A 144 -8.33 -13.02 -9.99
CA CYS A 144 -7.92 -12.21 -8.85
C CYS A 144 -8.88 -12.40 -7.66
N THR A 145 -8.30 -12.72 -6.50
CA THR A 145 -9.04 -12.76 -5.25
C THR A 145 -9.25 -11.34 -4.72
N LYS A 146 -10.49 -10.98 -4.41
CA LYS A 146 -10.85 -9.64 -3.93
C LYS A 146 -11.22 -9.69 -2.44
N LEU A 147 -10.46 -8.98 -1.61
CA LEU A 147 -10.73 -8.79 -0.18
C LEU A 147 -11.33 -7.40 0.02
N LEU A 148 -12.66 -7.31 -0.06
CA LEU A 148 -13.39 -6.04 -0.04
C LEU A 148 -14.09 -5.81 1.30
N GLY A 149 -13.96 -4.60 1.81
CA GLY A 149 -14.69 -4.10 2.97
C GLY A 149 -13.93 -4.15 4.30
N PRO A 150 -14.53 -3.56 5.35
CA PRO A 150 -13.89 -3.37 6.65
C PRO A 150 -13.59 -4.67 7.40
N GLY A 151 -14.09 -5.82 6.93
CA GLY A 151 -13.72 -7.13 7.45
C GLY A 151 -12.24 -7.47 7.24
N TYR A 152 -11.58 -6.82 6.28
CA TYR A 152 -10.17 -7.01 5.95
C TYR A 152 -9.28 -5.83 6.38
N ALA A 153 -9.78 -4.95 7.24
CA ALA A 153 -9.03 -3.77 7.67
C ALA A 153 -7.74 -4.13 8.41
N LEU A 154 -6.62 -3.55 7.95
CA LEU A 154 -5.29 -3.70 8.54
C LEU A 154 -5.15 -2.86 9.82
N LEU A 155 -5.88 -3.26 10.87
CA LEU A 155 -5.86 -2.60 12.16
C LEU A 155 -4.68 -3.09 13.00
N ARG A 156 -3.95 -2.14 13.61
CA ARG A 156 -2.89 -2.49 14.56
C ARG A 156 -3.47 -3.27 15.74
N ARG A 157 -2.69 -4.21 16.27
CA ARG A 157 -3.10 -5.15 17.30
C ARG A 157 -3.73 -4.49 18.52
N GLU A 158 -3.28 -3.30 18.92
CA GLU A 158 -3.84 -2.60 20.08
C GLU A 158 -5.32 -2.23 19.91
N PHE A 159 -5.80 -2.04 18.66
CA PHE A 159 -7.22 -1.79 18.41
C PHE A 159 -8.06 -3.05 18.65
N ALA A 160 -7.54 -4.22 18.26
CA ALA A 160 -8.19 -5.50 18.51
C ALA A 160 -8.23 -5.82 20.01
N GLU A 161 -7.15 -5.51 20.74
CA GLU A 161 -7.07 -5.67 22.19
C GLU A 161 -8.04 -4.73 22.91
N ALA A 162 -8.02 -3.43 22.57
CA ALA A 162 -8.94 -2.45 23.16
C ALA A 162 -10.43 -2.76 22.88
N ARG A 163 -10.73 -3.41 21.74
CA ARG A 163 -12.11 -3.82 21.40
C ARG A 163 -12.66 -4.88 22.36
N ARG A 164 -11.82 -5.73 22.96
CA ARG A 164 -12.26 -6.76 23.93
C ARG A 164 -12.87 -6.14 25.18
N ASP A 165 -12.35 -5.00 25.60
CA ASP A 165 -12.82 -4.26 26.78
C ASP A 165 -13.86 -3.19 26.45
N TYR A 166 -14.27 -3.09 25.18
CA TYR A 166 -15.20 -2.08 24.73
C TYR A 166 -16.59 -2.29 25.32
N LYS A 167 -17.10 -1.27 26.00
CA LYS A 167 -18.48 -1.20 26.48
C LYS A 167 -19.31 -0.32 25.52
N PRO A 168 -20.47 -0.81 25.03
CA PRO A 168 -21.40 0.00 24.25
C PRO A 168 -21.69 1.34 24.94
N LYS A 169 -21.75 2.41 24.14
CA LYS A 169 -22.08 3.75 24.64
C LYS A 169 -23.60 3.94 24.58
N ASP A 170 -24.13 4.70 25.53
CA ASP A 170 -25.55 5.08 25.63
C ASP A 170 -25.96 6.18 24.63
N GLY A 171 -25.04 6.60 23.75
CA GLY A 171 -25.24 7.70 22.80
C GLY A 171 -24.91 9.09 23.35
N THR A 172 -24.67 9.25 24.66
CA THR A 172 -24.34 10.55 25.25
C THR A 172 -22.87 10.91 25.03
N VAL A 173 -22.62 11.96 24.25
CA VAL A 173 -21.26 12.47 24.01
C VAL A 173 -20.82 13.36 25.18
N LYS A 174 -19.89 12.87 26.00
CA LYS A 174 -19.33 13.61 27.16
C LYS A 174 -17.98 14.26 26.88
N ARG A 175 -17.23 13.73 25.91
CA ARG A 175 -15.87 14.15 25.55
C ARG A 175 -15.68 13.95 24.05
N LEU A 176 -15.04 14.91 23.39
CA LEU A 176 -14.62 14.78 22.00
C LEU A 176 -13.13 14.51 21.93
N PHE A 177 -12.75 13.51 21.15
CA PHE A 177 -11.38 13.28 20.74
C PHE A 177 -11.25 13.71 19.28
N VAL A 178 -10.38 14.68 19.02
CA VAL A 178 -10.10 15.17 17.66
C VAL A 178 -8.71 14.69 17.29
N PHE A 179 -8.63 13.92 16.21
CA PHE A 179 -7.38 13.46 15.64
C PHE A 179 -7.40 13.76 14.14
N SER A 180 -6.37 14.45 13.68
CA SER A 180 -6.07 14.61 12.26
C SER A 180 -4.75 13.90 12.03
N ALA A 181 -4.75 12.91 11.14
CA ALA A 181 -3.51 12.36 10.64
C ALA A 181 -2.84 13.48 9.83
N VAL A 182 -1.72 14.00 10.34
CA VAL A 182 -0.97 15.06 9.65
C VAL A 182 -0.54 14.48 8.28
N PRO A 183 -0.76 15.19 7.16
CA PRO A 183 -0.03 14.86 5.94
C PRO A 183 1.46 14.98 6.28
N ILE A 184 2.27 14.01 5.86
CA ILE A 184 3.71 14.22 5.78
C ILE A 184 3.90 15.60 5.12
N PRO A 185 4.64 16.54 5.73
CA PRO A 185 4.65 17.92 5.29
C PRO A 185 5.00 17.97 3.81
N ILE A 186 4.06 18.48 3.02
CA ILE A 186 4.29 18.88 1.63
C ILE A 186 5.07 20.18 1.73
N ILE A 187 6.38 20.11 1.51
CA ILE A 187 7.23 21.25 1.19
C ILE A 187 8.05 20.86 -0.04
#